data_AF-A3ZS94-F1
#
_entry.id   AF-A3ZS94-F1
#
_cell.length_a   1.000
_cell.length_b   1.000
_cell.length_c   1.000
_cell.angle_alpha   90.00
_cell.angle_beta   90.00
_cell.angle_gamma   90.00
#
_symmetry.space_group_name_H-M   'P 1'
#
loop_
_entity.id
_entity.type
_entity.pdbx_description
1 polymer ?
#
loop_
_entity_poly.entity_id
_entity_poly.type
_entity_poly.pdbx_seq_one_letter_code
_entity_poly.pdbx_strand_id
1 'polypeptide(L)'
;MWNMTMPRSNYVYRSTRVGSGVERTYLGTLADPAVRAVERTSQLVRASRQAEREAVTSALGIIDAVDRVLATIHSEANRTIRNLRKRWKRAKESPIPRPKMKPQNLTYEEYTDLVDDASHGDQQALDQLRQHLRGKPELCHLLGDLNRHVQQHLIDLAADGLTDVRESIAIRLADTQAQLLKEGDSLLEQLLVDQVLSTMLDAACCQLGASQAYEQESIRRRWENRLARAQQRHQTAIASLIELRKMLEPQ
;
A
#
# COMPACT_ATOMS: atom_id res chain seq x y z
N MET A 1 -59.80 -41.78 -13.81
CA MET A 1 -59.42 -40.37 -13.99
C MET A 1 -57.91 -40.28 -14.07
N TRP A 2 -57.34 -39.98 -15.25
CA TRP A 2 -55.89 -39.79 -15.42
C TRP A 2 -55.60 -38.28 -15.36
N ASN A 3 -54.94 -37.82 -14.29
CA ASN A 3 -54.39 -36.47 -14.23
C ASN A 3 -53.06 -36.46 -15.01
N MET A 4 -53.11 -36.07 -16.29
CA MET A 4 -51.90 -35.73 -17.05
C MET A 4 -51.43 -34.34 -16.62
N THR A 5 -50.49 -34.31 -15.68
CA THR A 5 -49.75 -33.09 -15.35
C THR A 5 -48.87 -32.72 -16.54
N MET A 6 -49.31 -31.75 -17.35
CA MET A 6 -48.49 -31.25 -18.46
C MET A 6 -47.16 -30.69 -17.91
N PRO A 7 -46.01 -31.03 -18.50
CA PRO A 7 -44.73 -30.47 -18.09
C PRO A 7 -44.75 -28.96 -18.35
N ARG A 8 -44.45 -28.16 -17.32
CA ARG A 8 -44.23 -26.71 -17.49
C ARG A 8 -43.10 -26.52 -18.49
N SER A 9 -43.40 -25.92 -19.65
CA SER A 9 -42.36 -25.66 -20.65
C SER A 9 -41.41 -24.60 -20.12
N ASN A 10 -40.15 -25.00 -19.95
CA ASN A 10 -39.09 -24.11 -19.50
C ASN A 10 -38.56 -23.30 -20.69
N TYR A 11 -39.10 -22.10 -20.83
CA TYR A 11 -38.65 -21.10 -21.81
C TYR A 11 -37.42 -20.34 -21.28
N VAL A 12 -36.45 -20.08 -22.16
CA VAL A 12 -35.24 -19.32 -21.84
C VAL A 12 -35.29 -17.95 -22.50
N TYR A 13 -34.94 -16.92 -21.73
CA TYR A 13 -34.85 -15.54 -22.20
C TYR A 13 -33.47 -14.97 -21.90
N ARG A 14 -32.90 -14.23 -22.85
CA ARG A 14 -31.72 -13.40 -22.64
C ARG A 14 -32.17 -12.00 -22.26
N SER A 15 -31.73 -11.53 -21.10
CA SER A 15 -31.96 -10.14 -20.68
C SER A 15 -30.74 -9.31 -21.01
N THR A 16 -30.91 -8.22 -21.75
CA THR A 16 -29.84 -7.27 -22.09
C THR A 16 -30.26 -5.88 -21.62
N ARG A 17 -29.38 -5.15 -20.94
CA ARG A 17 -29.65 -3.74 -20.60
C ARG A 17 -29.43 -2.88 -21.84
N VAL A 18 -30.44 -2.10 -22.21
CA VAL A 18 -30.38 -1.14 -23.32
C VAL A 18 -30.84 0.21 -22.75
N GLY A 19 -29.88 1.12 -22.55
CA GLY A 19 -30.13 2.37 -21.81
C GLY A 19 -30.56 2.12 -20.36
N SER A 20 -31.70 2.69 -19.97
CA SER A 20 -32.34 2.48 -18.65
C SER A 20 -33.25 1.25 -18.58
N GLY A 21 -33.53 0.60 -19.71
CA GLY A 21 -34.44 -0.55 -19.81
C GLY A 21 -33.74 -1.90 -19.81
N VAL A 22 -34.53 -2.96 -19.57
CA VAL A 22 -34.10 -4.35 -19.78
C VAL A 22 -34.94 -4.94 -20.91
N GLU A 23 -34.29 -5.22 -22.03
CA GLU A 23 -34.90 -5.93 -23.15
C GLU A 23 -34.74 -7.43 -22.97
N ARG A 24 -35.81 -8.20 -23.18
CA ARG A 24 -35.80 -9.66 -23.06
C ARG A 24 -35.99 -10.28 -24.43
N THR A 25 -34.97 -10.96 -24.93
CA THR A 25 -35.03 -11.73 -26.18
C THR A 25 -35.34 -13.18 -25.85
N TYR A 26 -36.42 -13.72 -26.41
CA TYR A 26 -36.75 -15.13 -26.29
C TYR A 26 -35.75 -15.98 -27.08
N LEU A 27 -35.14 -16.97 -26.44
CA LEU A 27 -34.14 -17.83 -27.07
C LEU A 27 -34.69 -19.20 -27.50
N GLY A 28 -35.79 -19.65 -26.89
CA GLY A 28 -36.37 -20.97 -27.17
C GLY A 28 -36.70 -21.76 -25.91
N THR A 29 -36.97 -23.06 -26.08
CA THR A 29 -37.25 -23.98 -24.96
C THR A 29 -35.97 -24.71 -24.55
N LEU A 30 -35.84 -25.07 -23.26
CA LEU A 30 -34.72 -25.91 -22.78
C LEU A 30 -34.69 -27.32 -23.41
N ALA A 31 -35.73 -27.75 -24.13
CA ALA A 31 -35.68 -28.99 -24.88
C ALA A 31 -34.70 -28.90 -26.07
N ASP A 32 -34.56 -27.71 -26.66
CA ASP A 32 -33.64 -27.45 -27.76
C ASP A 32 -32.18 -27.55 -27.27
N PRO A 33 -31.34 -28.42 -27.88
CA PRO A 33 -29.93 -28.55 -27.52
C PRO A 33 -29.13 -27.24 -27.72
N ALA A 34 -29.48 -26.40 -28.70
CA ALA A 34 -28.80 -25.13 -28.93
C ALA A 34 -29.07 -24.15 -27.77
N VAL A 35 -30.32 -24.06 -27.30
CA VAL A 35 -30.71 -23.22 -26.16
C VAL A 35 -30.02 -23.68 -24.88
N ARG A 36 -29.89 -25.00 -24.66
CA ARG A 36 -29.14 -25.55 -23.52
C ARG A 36 -27.67 -25.18 -23.54
N ALA A 37 -27.02 -25.20 -24.71
CA ALA A 37 -25.63 -24.80 -24.84
C ALA A 37 -25.43 -23.32 -24.47
N VAL A 38 -26.33 -22.44 -24.94
CA VAL A 38 -26.31 -20.99 -24.63
C VAL A 38 -26.57 -20.71 -23.16
N GLU A 39 -27.49 -21.44 -22.51
CA GLU A 39 -27.75 -21.28 -21.09
C GLU A 39 -26.55 -21.76 -20.26
N ARG A 40 -25.90 -22.87 -20.65
CA ARG A 40 -24.70 -23.38 -19.96
C ARG A 40 -23.52 -22.42 -20.05
N THR A 41 -23.26 -21.83 -21.21
CA THR A 41 -22.22 -20.81 -21.36
C THR A 41 -22.56 -19.55 -20.55
N SER A 42 -23.83 -19.14 -20.55
CA SER A 42 -24.29 -18.01 -19.72
C SER A 42 -24.12 -18.28 -18.22
N GLN A 43 -24.39 -19.50 -17.76
CA GLN A 43 -24.14 -19.92 -16.37
C GLN A 43 -22.66 -19.90 -16.02
N LEU A 44 -21.79 -20.41 -16.91
CA LEU A 44 -20.34 -20.36 -16.70
C LEU A 44 -19.82 -18.92 -16.62
N VAL A 45 -20.28 -18.03 -17.49
CA VAL A 45 -19.90 -16.60 -17.45
C VAL A 45 -20.40 -15.93 -16.17
N ARG A 46 -21.62 -16.24 -15.71
CA ARG A 46 -22.14 -15.72 -14.42
C ARG A 46 -21.32 -16.24 -13.24
N ALA A 47 -20.99 -17.54 -13.23
CA ALA A 47 -20.18 -18.16 -12.20
C ALA A 47 -18.76 -17.55 -12.16
N SER A 48 -18.11 -17.34 -13.32
CA SER A 48 -16.80 -16.69 -13.40
C SER A 48 -16.83 -15.27 -12.83
N ARG A 49 -17.81 -14.45 -13.25
CA ARG A 49 -17.97 -13.09 -12.73
C ARG A 49 -18.29 -13.05 -11.24
N GLN A 50 -19.04 -14.03 -10.75
CA GLN A 50 -19.32 -14.14 -9.32
C GLN A 50 -18.05 -14.49 -8.55
N ALA A 51 -17.27 -15.47 -9.05
CA ALA A 51 -15.99 -15.84 -8.45
C ALA A 51 -14.99 -14.66 -8.44
N GLU A 52 -14.89 -13.90 -9.54
CA GLU A 52 -14.08 -12.68 -9.62
C GLU A 52 -14.52 -11.64 -8.58
N ARG A 53 -15.83 -11.42 -8.42
CA ARG A 53 -16.37 -10.50 -7.41
C ARG A 53 -16.08 -10.95 -5.98
N GLU A 54 -16.23 -12.23 -5.71
CA GLU A 54 -15.92 -12.81 -4.40
C GLU A 54 -14.42 -12.68 -4.10
N ALA A 55 -13.55 -12.92 -5.09
CA ALA A 55 -12.11 -12.72 -4.97
C ALA A 55 -11.74 -11.25 -4.69
N VAL A 56 -12.32 -10.30 -5.43
CA VAL A 56 -12.10 -8.86 -5.18
C VAL A 56 -12.60 -8.44 -3.80
N THR A 57 -13.77 -8.92 -3.39
CA THR A 57 -14.33 -8.61 -2.07
C THR A 57 -13.46 -9.19 -0.95
N SER A 58 -12.94 -10.40 -1.14
CA SER A 58 -12.00 -11.04 -0.22
C SER A 58 -10.69 -10.23 -0.11
N ALA A 59 -10.10 -9.84 -1.25
CA ALA A 59 -8.89 -9.01 -1.29
C ALA A 59 -9.09 -7.65 -0.58
N LEU A 60 -10.23 -7.01 -0.77
CA LEU A 60 -10.58 -5.77 -0.04
C LEU A 60 -10.72 -5.99 1.46
N GLY A 61 -11.25 -7.14 1.88
CA GLY A 61 -11.30 -7.53 3.29
C GLY A 61 -9.90 -7.69 3.91
N ILE A 62 -8.94 -8.22 3.14
CA ILE A 62 -7.53 -8.32 3.54
C ILE A 62 -6.92 -6.92 3.68
N ILE A 63 -7.12 -6.03 2.71
CA ILE A 63 -6.62 -4.65 2.77
C ILE A 63 -7.20 -3.91 3.99
N ASP A 64 -8.51 -4.06 4.28
CA ASP A 64 -9.13 -3.46 5.47
C ASP A 64 -8.53 -4.03 6.78
N ALA A 65 -8.19 -5.32 6.80
CA ALA A 65 -7.50 -5.92 7.94
C ALA A 65 -6.09 -5.33 8.10
N VAL A 66 -5.34 -5.15 7.00
CA VAL A 66 -4.03 -4.50 7.00
C VAL A 66 -4.13 -3.05 7.47
N ASP A 67 -5.10 -2.26 6.99
CA ASP A 67 -5.29 -0.88 7.42
C ASP A 67 -5.62 -0.79 8.92
N ARG A 68 -6.43 -1.71 9.46
CA ARG A 68 -6.68 -1.81 10.91
C ARG A 68 -5.41 -2.15 11.69
N VAL A 69 -4.63 -3.12 11.22
CA VAL A 69 -3.35 -3.50 11.84
C VAL A 69 -2.37 -2.32 11.80
N LEU A 70 -2.25 -1.62 10.68
CA LEU A 70 -1.42 -0.42 10.55
C LEU A 70 -1.87 0.69 11.50
N ALA A 71 -3.18 0.91 11.66
CA ALA A 71 -3.70 1.86 12.64
C ALA A 71 -3.34 1.45 14.08
N THR A 72 -3.43 0.16 14.42
CA THR A 72 -3.01 -0.36 15.72
C THR A 72 -1.51 -0.18 15.92
N ILE A 73 -0.67 -0.58 14.96
CA ILE A 73 0.79 -0.38 14.97
C ILE A 73 1.11 1.09 15.15
N HIS A 74 0.46 1.99 14.42
CA HIS A 74 0.70 3.43 14.53
C HIS A 74 0.34 3.96 15.92
N SER A 75 -0.77 3.50 16.51
CA SER A 75 -1.17 3.89 17.87
C SER A 75 -0.21 3.35 18.95
N GLU A 76 0.25 2.11 18.83
CA GLU A 76 1.24 1.50 19.72
C GLU A 76 2.64 2.09 19.52
N ALA A 77 3.03 2.43 18.30
CA ALA A 77 4.24 3.17 18.00
C ALA A 77 4.19 4.55 18.66
N ASN A 78 3.08 5.28 18.54
CA ASN A 78 2.90 6.56 19.21
C ASN A 78 2.89 6.44 20.74
N ARG A 79 2.34 5.35 21.28
CA ARG A 79 2.42 5.04 22.72
C ARG A 79 3.87 4.76 23.14
N THR A 80 4.59 3.97 22.35
CA THR A 80 6.00 3.61 22.57
C THR A 80 6.89 4.83 22.47
N ILE A 81 6.72 5.70 21.47
CA ILE A 81 7.42 6.98 21.35
C ILE A 81 7.14 7.88 22.55
N ARG A 82 5.89 7.97 23.03
CA ARG A 82 5.56 8.70 24.26
C ARG A 82 6.27 8.13 25.48
N ASN A 83 6.30 6.80 25.62
CA ASN A 83 6.99 6.12 26.72
C ASN A 83 8.51 6.26 26.61
N LEU A 84 9.07 6.18 25.40
CA LEU A 84 10.48 6.40 25.11
C LEU A 84 10.86 7.84 25.39
N ARG A 85 10.05 8.85 25.04
CA ARG A 85 10.28 10.25 25.46
C ARG A 85 10.31 10.39 26.98
N LYS A 86 9.41 9.71 27.71
CA LYS A 86 9.43 9.68 29.19
C LYS A 86 10.69 8.99 29.72
N ARG A 87 11.09 7.85 29.13
CA ARG A 87 12.31 7.11 29.50
C ARG A 87 13.57 7.87 29.12
N TRP A 88 13.62 8.57 27.99
CA TRP A 88 14.73 9.41 27.55
C TRP A 88 14.91 10.60 28.49
N LYS A 89 13.82 11.22 28.96
CA LYS A 89 13.92 12.22 30.04
C LYS A 89 14.59 11.65 31.29
N ARG A 90 14.29 10.39 31.67
CA ARG A 90 14.94 9.68 32.78
C ARG A 90 16.35 9.17 32.46
N ALA A 91 16.62 8.76 31.23
CA ALA A 91 17.90 8.21 30.77
C ALA A 91 18.92 9.32 30.47
N LYS A 92 18.46 10.57 30.27
CA LYS A 92 19.34 11.73 30.37
C LYS A 92 20.06 11.80 31.74
N GLU A 93 19.53 11.12 32.74
CA GLU A 93 20.10 10.98 34.09
C GLU A 93 20.92 9.67 34.26
N SER A 94 21.03 8.81 33.24
CA SER A 94 21.81 7.56 33.30
C SER A 94 22.47 7.22 31.96
N PRO A 95 23.81 7.35 31.84
CA PRO A 95 24.54 7.06 30.61
C PRO A 95 24.34 5.60 30.19
N ILE A 96 23.93 5.37 28.94
CA ILE A 96 23.93 4.02 28.36
C ILE A 96 25.39 3.56 28.29
N PRO A 97 25.79 2.47 28.97
CA PRO A 97 27.15 1.96 28.89
C PRO A 97 27.44 1.54 27.45
N ARG A 98 28.48 2.12 26.85
CA ARG A 98 28.95 1.77 25.51
C ARG A 98 29.75 0.46 25.63
N PRO A 99 29.26 -0.67 25.10
CA PRO A 99 30.07 -1.89 25.08
C PRO A 99 31.30 -1.65 24.18
N LYS A 100 32.49 -1.97 24.70
CA LYS A 100 33.78 -1.79 24.02
C LYS A 100 34.13 -2.98 23.12
N MET A 101 33.21 -3.45 22.28
CA MET A 101 33.53 -4.49 21.29
C MET A 101 33.90 -3.84 19.96
N LYS A 102 34.96 -4.35 19.33
CA LYS A 102 35.41 -3.89 18.01
C LYS A 102 34.44 -4.42 16.95
N PRO A 103 34.07 -3.62 15.93
CA PRO A 103 33.20 -4.09 14.86
C PRO A 103 33.85 -5.25 14.11
N GLN A 104 33.16 -6.39 14.05
CA GLN A 104 33.55 -7.53 13.23
C GLN A 104 32.98 -7.37 11.81
N ASN A 105 33.79 -7.70 10.80
CA ASN A 105 33.35 -7.75 9.41
C ASN A 105 32.63 -9.09 9.18
N LEU A 106 31.32 -9.09 9.34
CA LEU A 106 30.46 -10.21 8.93
C LEU A 106 30.41 -10.30 7.40
N THR A 107 30.40 -11.52 6.88
CA THR A 107 30.02 -11.83 5.50
C THR A 107 28.52 -11.58 5.29
N TYR A 108 28.07 -11.62 4.04
CA TYR A 108 26.64 -11.43 3.72
C TYR A 108 25.77 -12.53 4.35
N GLU A 109 26.19 -13.80 4.25
CA GLU A 109 25.49 -14.96 4.80
C GLU A 109 25.38 -14.87 6.33
N GLU A 110 26.49 -14.56 7.01
CA GLU A 110 26.49 -14.36 8.47
C GLU A 110 25.60 -13.18 8.91
N TYR A 111 25.52 -12.12 8.10
CA TYR A 111 24.63 -11.00 8.38
C TYR A 111 23.16 -11.39 8.22
N THR A 112 22.81 -12.15 7.18
CA THR A 112 21.44 -12.65 6.99
C THR A 112 21.02 -13.60 8.10
N ASP A 113 21.88 -14.55 8.48
CA ASP A 113 21.61 -15.48 9.58
C ASP A 113 21.39 -14.70 10.89
N LEU A 114 22.23 -13.70 11.16
CA LEU A 114 22.10 -12.85 12.34
C LEU A 114 20.79 -12.04 12.36
N VAL A 115 20.34 -11.55 11.19
CA VAL A 115 19.06 -10.85 11.06
C VAL A 115 17.89 -11.80 11.26
N ASP A 116 17.96 -13.01 10.72
CA ASP A 116 16.92 -14.04 10.86
C ASP A 116 16.80 -14.49 12.32
N ASP A 117 17.91 -14.79 13.00
CA ASP A 117 17.92 -15.15 14.42
C ASP A 117 17.35 -14.03 15.29
N ALA A 118 17.75 -12.78 15.04
CA ALA A 118 17.21 -11.62 15.74
C ALA A 118 15.69 -11.44 15.49
N SER A 119 15.22 -11.75 14.28
CA SER A 119 13.80 -11.69 13.91
C SER A 119 12.95 -12.77 14.58
N HIS A 120 13.55 -13.93 14.88
CA HIS A 120 12.95 -15.01 15.66
C HIS A 120 13.01 -14.78 17.19
N GLY A 121 13.57 -13.64 17.63
CA GLY A 121 13.56 -13.22 19.03
C GLY A 121 14.81 -13.60 19.83
N ASP A 122 15.90 -14.04 19.20
CA ASP A 122 17.18 -14.24 19.89
C ASP A 122 17.76 -12.90 20.35
N GLN A 123 17.83 -12.71 21.68
CA GLN A 123 18.31 -11.49 22.29
C GLN A 123 19.83 -11.28 22.11
N GLN A 124 20.62 -12.36 22.06
CA GLN A 124 22.06 -12.25 21.81
C GLN A 124 22.34 -11.85 20.35
N ALA A 125 21.62 -12.47 19.40
CA ALA A 125 21.70 -12.08 17.99
C ALA A 125 21.31 -10.61 17.79
N LEU A 126 20.23 -10.15 18.43
CA LEU A 126 19.80 -8.74 18.37
C LEU A 126 20.86 -7.79 18.93
N ASP A 127 21.53 -8.14 20.02
CA ASP A 127 22.58 -7.30 20.59
C ASP A 127 23.85 -7.27 19.74
N GLN A 128 24.20 -8.38 19.09
CA GLN A 128 25.26 -8.44 18.07
C GLN A 128 24.91 -7.60 16.84
N LEU A 129 23.68 -7.70 16.33
CA LEU A 129 23.19 -6.91 15.19
C LEU A 129 23.25 -5.40 15.50
N ARG A 130 22.82 -4.99 16.70
CA ARG A 130 22.92 -3.59 17.16
C ARG A 130 24.37 -3.10 17.19
N GLN A 131 25.30 -3.94 17.63
CA GLN A 131 26.73 -3.59 17.63
C GLN A 131 27.28 -3.48 16.21
N HIS A 132 26.91 -4.43 15.32
CA HIS A 132 27.32 -4.41 13.92
C HIS A 132 26.85 -3.13 13.23
N LEU A 133 25.57 -2.78 13.39
CA LEU A 133 24.97 -1.57 12.85
C LEU A 133 25.63 -0.29 13.38
N ARG A 134 25.94 -0.23 14.69
CA ARG A 134 26.70 0.91 15.27
C ARG A 134 28.11 1.05 14.71
N GLY A 135 28.73 -0.06 14.31
CA GLY A 135 30.05 -0.08 13.68
C GLY A 135 30.06 0.38 12.22
N LYS A 136 28.88 0.42 11.57
CA LYS A 136 28.71 0.75 10.15
C LYS A 136 27.55 1.76 9.99
N PRO A 137 27.78 3.04 10.33
CA PRO A 137 26.74 4.07 10.28
C PRO A 137 26.13 4.22 8.88
N GLU A 138 26.87 3.93 7.82
CA GLU A 138 26.40 3.95 6.43
C GLU A 138 25.25 2.95 6.21
N LEU A 139 25.34 1.74 6.80
CA LEU A 139 24.25 0.76 6.74
C LEU A 139 23.03 1.23 7.54
N CYS A 140 23.23 1.89 8.68
CA CYS A 140 22.12 2.47 9.44
C CYS A 140 21.40 3.55 8.65
N HIS A 141 22.12 4.39 7.91
CA HIS A 141 21.52 5.39 7.05
C HIS A 141 20.74 4.74 5.90
N LEU A 142 21.33 3.73 5.24
CA LEU A 142 20.68 3.04 4.13
C LEU A 142 19.42 2.27 4.57
N LEU A 143 19.51 1.49 5.64
CA LEU A 143 18.43 0.64 6.12
C LEU A 143 17.38 1.43 6.92
N GLY A 144 17.80 2.50 7.60
CA GLY A 144 16.95 3.34 8.43
C GLY A 144 16.23 4.46 7.70
N ASP A 145 16.46 4.63 6.39
CA ASP A 145 15.76 5.60 5.56
C ASP A 145 14.33 5.13 5.24
N LEU A 146 13.43 5.37 6.19
CA LEU A 146 12.03 4.98 6.09
C LEU A 146 11.32 5.64 4.91
N ASN A 147 11.69 6.87 4.55
CA ASN A 147 11.07 7.57 3.42
C ASN A 147 11.41 6.87 2.11
N ARG A 148 12.68 6.47 1.93
CA ARG A 148 13.10 5.70 0.77
C ARG A 148 12.37 4.37 0.67
N HIS A 149 12.20 3.64 1.77
CA HIS A 149 11.43 2.38 1.77
C HIS A 149 9.96 2.60 1.39
N VAL A 150 9.33 3.66 1.92
CA VAL A 150 7.94 4.02 1.56
C VAL A 150 7.84 4.36 0.08
N GLN A 151 8.77 5.16 -0.46
CA GLN A 151 8.80 5.52 -1.87
C GLN A 151 8.97 4.28 -2.75
N GLN A 152 9.91 3.38 -2.43
CA GLN A 152 10.12 2.13 -3.17
C GLN A 152 8.85 1.29 -3.21
N HIS A 153 8.19 1.11 -2.06
CA HIS A 153 6.95 0.34 -1.99
C HIS A 153 5.81 0.97 -2.83
N LEU A 154 5.67 2.30 -2.78
CA LEU A 154 4.67 3.01 -3.57
C LEU A 154 5.00 3.01 -5.07
N ILE A 155 6.28 3.04 -5.45
CA ILE A 155 6.72 2.90 -6.84
C ILE A 155 6.34 1.51 -7.36
N ASP A 156 6.64 0.46 -6.60
CA ASP A 156 6.31 -0.92 -6.97
C ASP A 156 4.78 -1.11 -7.09
N LEU A 157 4.00 -0.50 -6.18
CA LEU A 157 2.54 -0.50 -6.23
C LEU A 157 1.99 0.24 -7.46
N ALA A 158 2.53 1.41 -7.79
CA ALA A 158 2.09 2.20 -8.93
C ALA A 158 2.46 1.56 -10.28
N ALA A 159 3.58 0.82 -10.31
CA ALA A 159 4.07 0.16 -11.51
C ALA A 159 3.32 -1.14 -11.84
N ASP A 160 2.64 -1.76 -10.86
CA ASP A 160 1.91 -3.03 -11.04
C ASP A 160 2.77 -4.13 -11.70
N GLY A 161 4.05 -4.19 -11.32
CA GLY A 161 5.03 -5.15 -11.85
C GLY A 161 5.67 -4.75 -13.19
N LEU A 162 5.26 -3.65 -13.83
CA LEU A 162 5.84 -3.17 -15.09
C LEU A 162 7.19 -2.49 -14.83
N THR A 163 8.28 -3.11 -15.29
CA THR A 163 9.66 -2.68 -14.97
C THR A 163 10.02 -1.33 -15.60
N ASP A 164 9.54 -1.05 -16.81
CA ASP A 164 9.74 0.23 -17.52
C ASP A 164 9.00 1.39 -16.83
N VAL A 165 7.76 1.15 -16.38
CA VAL A 165 6.99 2.12 -15.59
C VAL A 165 7.67 2.38 -14.25
N ARG A 166 8.11 1.32 -13.56
CA ARG A 166 8.83 1.40 -12.29
C ARG A 166 10.07 2.31 -12.39
N GLU A 167 10.91 2.07 -13.39
CA GLU A 167 12.13 2.86 -13.63
C GLU A 167 11.79 4.31 -14.00
N SER A 168 10.77 4.51 -14.84
CA SER A 168 10.31 5.84 -15.24
C SER A 168 9.82 6.68 -14.05
N ILE A 169 9.10 6.07 -13.11
CA ILE A 169 8.67 6.74 -11.87
C ILE A 169 9.88 7.08 -10.99
N ALA A 170 10.82 6.16 -10.84
CA ALA A 170 12.03 6.38 -10.03
C ALA A 170 12.88 7.55 -10.57
N ILE A 171 13.14 7.59 -11.88
CA ILE A 171 13.83 8.70 -12.55
C ILE A 171 13.08 10.01 -12.32
N ARG A 172 11.75 10.02 -12.53
CA ARG A 172 10.95 11.22 -12.35
C ARG A 172 10.97 11.75 -10.91
N LEU A 173 10.97 10.86 -9.91
CA LEU A 173 11.08 11.25 -8.51
C LEU A 173 12.44 11.84 -8.17
N ALA A 174 13.52 11.23 -8.68
CA ALA A 174 14.88 11.77 -8.52
C ALA A 174 15.01 13.17 -9.15
N ASP A 175 14.49 13.36 -10.37
CA ASP A 175 14.45 14.68 -11.03
C ASP A 175 13.66 15.70 -10.22
N THR A 176 12.51 15.30 -9.67
CA THR A 176 11.66 16.18 -8.87
C THR A 176 12.34 16.54 -7.53
N GLN A 177 13.02 15.58 -6.91
CA GLN A 177 13.82 15.82 -5.70
C GLN A 177 14.93 16.84 -5.96
N ALA A 178 15.67 16.67 -7.07
CA ALA A 178 16.73 17.58 -7.48
C ALA A 178 16.23 18.99 -7.81
N GLN A 179 15.01 19.13 -8.33
CA GLN A 179 14.39 20.44 -8.57
C GLN A 179 13.91 21.11 -7.27
N LEU A 180 13.46 20.32 -6.30
CA LEU A 180 12.98 20.83 -5.03
C LEU A 180 14.13 21.23 -4.10
N LEU A 181 15.24 20.48 -4.10
CA LEU A 181 16.42 20.76 -3.30
C LEU A 181 17.29 21.84 -3.94
N LYS A 182 17.81 22.75 -3.13
CA LYS A 182 18.85 23.72 -3.54
C LYS A 182 20.18 23.39 -2.85
N GLU A 183 21.27 23.87 -3.44
CA GLU A 183 22.58 23.78 -2.80
C GLU A 183 22.56 24.54 -1.47
N GLY A 184 22.91 23.86 -0.38
CA GLY A 184 22.85 24.41 0.98
C GLY A 184 21.58 24.10 1.77
N ASP A 185 20.60 23.38 1.19
CA ASP A 185 19.39 22.96 1.92
C ASP A 185 19.76 22.10 3.15
N SER A 186 19.15 22.44 4.28
CA SER A 186 19.37 21.78 5.57
C SER A 186 18.83 20.33 5.57
N LEU A 187 19.32 19.49 6.50
CA LEU A 187 18.81 18.13 6.66
C LEU A 187 17.29 18.08 6.89
N LEU A 188 16.74 19.08 7.58
CA LEU A 188 15.30 19.15 7.83
C LEU A 188 14.51 19.45 6.54
N GLU A 189 15.06 20.28 5.64
CA GLU A 189 14.47 20.51 4.32
C GLU A 189 14.51 19.26 3.46
N GLN A 190 15.62 18.52 3.48
CA GLN A 190 15.75 17.24 2.78
C GLN A 190 14.67 16.25 3.23
N LEU A 191 14.48 16.09 4.55
CA LEU A 191 13.43 15.24 5.11
C LEU A 191 12.01 15.67 4.69
N LEU A 192 11.75 16.98 4.62
CA LEU A 192 10.45 17.49 4.17
C LEU A 192 10.25 17.31 2.67
N VAL A 193 11.29 17.45 1.85
CA VAL A 193 11.23 17.14 0.41
C VAL A 193 10.90 15.66 0.22
N ASP A 194 11.57 14.76 0.93
CA ASP A 194 11.27 13.32 0.85
C ASP A 194 9.83 12.99 1.26
N GLN A 195 9.31 13.70 2.27
CA GLN A 195 7.91 13.60 2.68
C GLN A 195 6.94 14.15 1.61
N VAL A 196 7.27 15.26 0.96
CA VAL A 196 6.49 15.82 -0.17
C VAL A 196 6.42 14.80 -1.30
N LEU A 197 7.55 14.19 -1.69
CA LEU A 197 7.60 13.18 -2.74
C LEU A 197 6.80 11.91 -2.38
N SER A 198 6.94 11.43 -1.14
CA SER A 198 6.20 10.25 -0.66
C SER A 198 4.69 10.48 -0.67
N THR A 199 4.24 11.65 -0.21
CA THR A 199 2.81 12.01 -0.19
C THR A 199 2.23 12.31 -1.58
N MET A 200 3.05 12.84 -2.50
CA MET A 200 2.68 13.01 -3.90
C MET A 200 2.40 11.65 -4.56
N LEU A 201 3.31 10.69 -4.36
CA LEU A 201 3.19 9.35 -4.92
C LEU A 201 2.01 8.57 -4.34
N ASP A 202 1.77 8.68 -3.03
CA ASP A 202 0.58 8.12 -2.37
C ASP A 202 -0.73 8.68 -2.96
N ALA A 203 -0.78 10.00 -3.19
CA ALA A 203 -1.95 10.63 -3.83
C ALA A 203 -2.16 10.12 -5.27
N ALA A 204 -1.09 9.96 -6.05
CA ALA A 204 -1.16 9.40 -7.40
C ALA A 204 -1.66 7.94 -7.39
N CYS A 205 -1.16 7.10 -6.48
CA CYS A 205 -1.63 5.71 -6.31
C CYS A 205 -3.11 5.67 -5.94
N CYS A 206 -3.55 6.53 -5.02
CA CYS A 206 -4.96 6.61 -4.62
C CYS A 206 -5.85 7.09 -5.78
N GLN A 207 -5.35 7.98 -6.64
CA GLN A 207 -6.07 8.45 -7.81
C GLN A 207 -6.23 7.34 -8.86
N LEU A 208 -5.19 6.53 -9.08
CA LEU A 208 -5.25 5.35 -9.94
C LEU A 208 -6.27 4.32 -9.40
N GLY A 209 -6.24 4.04 -8.10
CA GLY A 209 -7.22 3.16 -7.47
C GLY A 209 -8.66 3.70 -7.56
N ALA A 210 -8.84 5.02 -7.40
CA ALA A 210 -10.14 5.67 -7.55
C ALA A 210 -10.66 5.62 -8.99
N SER A 211 -9.78 5.77 -9.98
CA SER A 211 -10.19 5.68 -11.38
C SER A 211 -10.65 4.26 -11.72
N GLN A 212 -9.95 3.22 -11.26
CA GLN A 212 -10.31 1.82 -11.55
C GLN A 212 -11.58 1.31 -10.83
N ALA A 213 -12.09 2.04 -9.83
CA ALA A 213 -13.24 1.64 -9.01
C ALA A 213 -14.60 1.88 -9.71
N TYR A 214 -14.90 1.14 -10.79
CA TYR A 214 -16.07 1.40 -11.64
C TYR A 214 -17.38 0.66 -11.26
N GLU A 215 -17.34 -0.43 -10.50
CA GLU A 215 -18.53 -1.30 -10.36
C GLU A 215 -19.32 -1.16 -9.04
N GLN A 216 -18.70 -0.73 -7.95
CA GLN A 216 -19.36 -0.68 -6.64
C GLN A 216 -19.21 0.69 -5.99
N GLU A 217 -20.35 1.29 -5.66
CA GLU A 217 -20.42 2.61 -5.00
C GLU A 217 -19.63 2.66 -3.68
N SER A 218 -19.64 1.58 -2.90
CA SER A 218 -18.90 1.47 -1.65
C SER A 218 -17.38 1.49 -1.86
N ILE A 219 -16.88 0.78 -2.87
CA ILE A 219 -15.45 0.74 -3.24
C ILE A 219 -15.03 2.12 -3.78
N ARG A 220 -15.86 2.72 -4.64
CA ARG A 220 -15.61 4.06 -5.18
C ARG A 220 -15.48 5.11 -4.07
N ARG A 221 -16.48 5.19 -3.17
CA ARG A 221 -16.45 6.11 -2.01
C ARG A 221 -15.23 5.88 -1.13
N ARG A 222 -14.81 4.64 -0.95
CA ARG A 222 -13.61 4.30 -0.16
C ARG A 222 -12.36 4.91 -0.80
N TRP A 223 -12.17 4.73 -2.10
CA TRP A 223 -11.04 5.30 -2.81
C TRP A 223 -11.09 6.82 -2.89
N GLU A 224 -12.25 7.42 -3.10
CA GLU A 224 -12.45 8.87 -3.06
C GLU A 224 -12.04 9.45 -1.70
N ASN A 225 -12.48 8.83 -0.60
CA ASN A 225 -12.09 9.24 0.75
C ASN A 225 -10.58 9.07 0.99
N ARG A 226 -9.97 7.99 0.50
CA ARG A 226 -8.53 7.75 0.62
C ARG A 226 -7.74 8.79 -0.17
N LEU A 227 -8.15 9.08 -1.40
CA LEU A 227 -7.57 10.11 -2.25
C LEU A 227 -7.65 11.49 -1.59
N ALA A 228 -8.81 11.88 -1.04
CA ALA A 228 -8.96 13.15 -0.35
C ALA A 228 -8.00 13.29 0.84
N ARG A 229 -7.81 12.22 1.63
CA ARG A 229 -6.85 12.21 2.74
C ARG A 229 -5.40 12.26 2.25
N ALA A 230 -5.06 11.55 1.19
CA ALA A 230 -3.73 11.58 0.59
C ALA A 230 -3.38 12.98 0.07
N GLN A 231 -4.32 13.62 -0.65
CA GLN A 231 -4.19 15.00 -1.12
C GLN A 231 -4.01 15.99 0.03
N GLN A 232 -4.80 15.86 1.10
CA GLN A 232 -4.65 16.71 2.28
C GLN A 232 -3.28 16.56 2.94
N ARG A 233 -2.78 15.32 3.09
CA ARG A 233 -1.43 15.05 3.61
C ARG A 233 -0.35 15.68 2.73
N HIS A 234 -0.51 15.59 1.41
CA HIS A 234 0.42 16.18 0.45
C HIS A 234 0.47 17.71 0.54
N GLN A 235 -0.70 18.36 0.58
CA GLN A 235 -0.80 19.81 0.78
C GLN A 235 -0.18 20.26 2.11
N THR A 236 -0.39 19.49 3.18
CA THR A 236 0.21 19.76 4.50
C THR A 236 1.74 19.68 4.44
N ALA A 237 2.29 18.66 3.76
CA ALA A 237 3.74 18.49 3.61
C ALA A 237 4.36 19.66 2.82
N ILE A 238 3.71 20.10 1.73
CA ILE A 238 4.13 21.29 0.97
C ILE A 238 4.10 22.53 1.85
N ALA A 239 3.02 22.75 2.60
CA ALA A 239 2.90 23.90 3.49
C ALA A 239 4.01 23.93 4.54
N SER A 240 4.32 22.79 5.16
CA SER A 240 5.43 22.67 6.12
C SER A 240 6.79 22.99 5.51
N LEU A 241 7.06 22.55 4.27
CA LEU A 241 8.31 22.89 3.57
C LEU A 241 8.40 24.40 3.29
N ILE A 242 7.30 25.02 2.86
CA ILE A 242 7.24 26.46 2.60
C ILE A 242 7.45 27.25 3.91
N GLU A 243 6.78 26.86 4.99
CA GLU A 243 6.93 27.51 6.30
C GLU A 243 8.37 27.42 6.82
N LEU A 244 9.00 26.25 6.72
CA LEU A 244 10.40 26.08 7.12
C LEU A 244 11.33 27.01 6.32
N ARG A 245 11.17 27.06 5.00
CA ARG A 245 11.97 27.94 4.14
C ARG A 245 11.80 29.42 4.49
N LYS A 246 10.57 29.85 4.75
CA LYS A 246 10.29 31.22 5.22
C LYS A 246 10.96 31.54 6.57
N MET A 247 11.12 30.55 7.45
CA MET A 247 11.82 30.74 8.74
C MET A 247 13.34 30.80 8.60
N LEU A 248 13.90 30.22 7.53
CA LEU A 248 15.35 30.17 7.27
C LEU A 248 15.84 31.34 6.41
N GLU A 249 14.96 32.01 5.67
CA GLU A 249 15.32 33.24 4.94
C GLU A 249 15.74 34.33 5.94
N PRO A 250 16.98 34.86 5.85
CA PRO A 250 17.43 35.95 6.72
C PRO A 250 16.58 37.20 6.45
N GLN A 251 16.00 37.75 7.52
CA GLN A 251 15.22 39.00 7.48
C GLN A 251 16.10 40.21 7.11
#